data_AF-A0A0P4WLQ7-F1
#
_entry.id   AF-A0A0P4WLQ7-F1
#
_cell.length_a   1.000
_cell.length_b   1.000
_cell.length_c   1.000
_cell.angle_alpha   90.00
_cell.angle_beta   90.00
_cell.angle_gamma   90.00
#
_symmetry.space_group_name_H-M   'P 1'
#
loop_
_entity.id
_entity.type
_entity.pdbx_description
1 polymer ?
#
loop_
_entity_poly.entity_id
_entity_poly.type
_entity_poly.pdbx_seq_one_letter_code
_entity_poly.pdbx_strand_id
1 'polypeptide(L)'
;MFGSSNSLNKVHSGQMKFIQERVAGVEKHFGQICRALAAYAKREAKLRDKGDEVSKALQDYGEVESLNKSLRAALCETADSLTAIQDYRDVKVERLDARVVEEIAAYGGICRTAKDELKRSFDSRQREIAHRHNLEKTKSRHPQNRQQIVCVLFFIFVCQMDLRRPKATKRMKQETH
;
A
#
# COMPACT_ATOMS: atom_id res chain seq x y z
N MET A 1 10.87 14.00 41.23
CA MET A 1 10.53 12.93 40.26
C MET A 1 9.68 13.41 39.06
N PHE A 2 9.11 14.63 39.05
CA PHE A 2 8.26 15.16 37.97
C PHE A 2 8.96 15.43 36.62
N GLY A 3 10.27 15.72 36.60
CA GLY A 3 10.99 16.04 35.35
C GLY A 3 11.18 14.85 34.40
N SER A 4 11.22 13.63 34.93
CA SER A 4 11.55 12.42 34.14
C SER A 4 10.34 11.93 33.33
N SER A 5 9.13 11.93 33.92
CA SER A 5 7.90 11.51 33.23
C SER A 5 7.47 12.47 32.11
N ASN A 6 7.67 13.78 32.29
CA ASN A 6 7.33 14.78 31.27
C ASN A 6 8.33 14.77 30.09
N SER A 7 9.62 14.56 30.38
CA SER A 7 10.66 14.37 29.37
C SER A 7 10.41 13.10 28.53
N LEU A 8 10.10 11.97 29.18
CA LEU A 8 9.82 10.70 28.49
C LEU A 8 8.58 10.77 27.57
N ASN A 9 7.54 11.51 27.97
CA ASN A 9 6.36 11.74 27.12
C ASN A 9 6.67 12.60 25.90
N LYS A 10 7.53 13.63 26.06
CA LYS A 10 7.98 14.48 24.96
C LYS A 10 8.80 13.67 23.94
N VAL A 11 9.71 12.83 24.41
CA VAL A 11 10.50 11.90 23.57
C VAL A 11 9.58 10.95 22.79
N HIS A 12 8.62 10.32 23.46
CA HIS A 12 7.66 9.41 22.81
C HIS A 12 6.84 10.12 21.73
N SER A 13 6.32 11.33 22.01
CA SER A 13 5.58 12.11 21.03
C SER A 13 6.42 12.48 19.79
N GLY A 14 7.71 12.77 19.98
CA GLY A 14 8.65 13.06 18.89
C GLY A 14 8.93 11.84 18.03
N GLN A 15 9.16 10.68 18.65
CA GLN A 15 9.35 9.41 17.94
C GLN A 15 8.13 9.03 17.10
N MET A 16 6.91 9.26 17.62
CA MET A 16 5.69 8.96 16.88
C MET A 16 5.50 9.86 15.66
N LYS A 17 5.75 11.17 15.79
CA LYS A 17 5.70 12.09 14.66
C LYS A 17 6.73 11.71 13.59
N PHE A 18 7.95 11.36 14.00
CA PHE A 18 8.98 10.90 13.09
C PHE A 18 8.54 9.65 12.30
N ILE A 19 8.01 8.63 12.98
CA ILE A 19 7.54 7.41 12.29
C ILE A 19 6.36 7.74 11.35
N GLN A 20 5.42 8.60 11.77
CA GLN A 20 4.30 9.03 10.94
C GLN A 20 4.77 9.74 9.65
N GLU A 21 5.75 10.64 9.76
CA GLU A 21 6.36 11.32 8.61
C GLU A 21 7.05 10.32 7.67
N ARG A 22 7.75 9.32 8.22
CA ARG A 22 8.38 8.25 7.43
C ARG A 22 7.35 7.44 6.66
N VAL A 23 6.26 7.01 7.30
CA VAL A 23 5.18 6.26 6.64
C VAL A 23 4.50 7.11 5.57
N ALA A 24 4.22 8.39 5.85
CA ALA A 24 3.66 9.30 4.86
C ALA A 24 4.60 9.54 3.67
N GLY A 25 5.92 9.60 3.92
CA GLY A 25 6.94 9.67 2.89
C GLY A 25 6.91 8.45 1.98
N VAL A 26 6.91 7.24 2.55
CA VAL A 26 6.83 5.99 1.77
C VAL A 26 5.56 5.96 0.92
N GLU A 27 4.40 6.23 1.51
CA GLU A 27 3.13 6.23 0.79
C GLU A 27 3.10 7.23 -0.37
N LYS A 28 3.68 8.42 -0.19
CA LYS A 28 3.78 9.43 -1.24
C LYS A 28 4.59 8.92 -2.43
N HIS A 29 5.78 8.38 -2.19
CA HIS A 29 6.67 7.91 -3.26
C HIS A 29 6.11 6.67 -3.96
N PHE A 30 5.60 5.69 -3.20
CA PHE A 30 4.93 4.52 -3.78
C PHE A 30 3.70 4.92 -4.58
N GLY A 31 2.91 5.89 -4.11
CA GLY A 31 1.78 6.43 -4.86
C GLY A 31 2.20 7.09 -6.18
N GLN A 32 3.34 7.80 -6.23
CA GLN A 32 3.90 8.36 -7.46
C GLN A 32 4.34 7.26 -8.43
N ILE A 33 5.08 6.27 -7.94
CA ILE A 33 5.56 5.14 -8.74
C ILE A 33 4.37 4.34 -9.30
N CYS A 34 3.38 4.02 -8.47
CA CYS A 34 2.17 3.31 -8.88
C CYS A 34 1.44 4.04 -10.02
N ARG A 35 1.30 5.38 -9.95
CA ARG A 35 0.70 6.17 -11.03
C ARG A 35 1.54 6.13 -12.31
N ALA A 36 2.86 6.19 -12.19
CA ALA A 36 3.76 6.09 -13.35
C ALA A 36 3.67 4.72 -14.02
N LEU A 37 3.65 3.64 -13.23
CA LEU A 37 3.52 2.26 -13.73
C LEU A 37 2.16 2.02 -14.39
N ALA A 38 1.06 2.47 -13.78
CA ALA A 38 -0.27 2.37 -14.39
C ALA A 38 -0.36 3.15 -15.72
N ALA A 39 0.26 4.33 -15.77
CA ALA A 39 0.34 5.10 -17.02
C ALA A 39 1.21 4.39 -18.08
N TYR A 40 2.28 3.72 -17.66
CA TYR A 40 3.13 2.92 -18.54
C TYR A 40 2.38 1.69 -19.10
N ALA A 41 1.70 0.92 -18.25
CA ALA A 41 0.89 -0.23 -18.68
C ALA A 41 -0.21 0.18 -19.66
N LYS A 42 -0.89 1.30 -19.40
CA LYS A 42 -1.87 1.87 -20.35
C LYS A 42 -1.26 2.26 -21.70
N ARG A 43 0.00 2.70 -21.75
CA ARG A 43 0.69 3.01 -23.01
C ARG A 43 1.03 1.73 -23.78
N GLU A 44 1.44 0.67 -23.09
CA GLU A 44 1.66 -0.64 -23.72
C GLU A 44 0.36 -1.22 -24.29
N ALA A 45 -0.76 -1.13 -23.57
CA ALA A 45 -2.08 -1.53 -24.07
C ALA A 45 -2.48 -0.75 -25.34
N LYS A 46 -2.29 0.58 -25.33
CA LYS A 46 -2.53 1.40 -26.52
C LYS A 46 -1.63 1.05 -27.70
N LEU A 47 -0.39 0.65 -27.44
CA LEU A 47 0.53 0.21 -28.49
C LEU A 47 0.06 -1.10 -29.11
N ARG A 48 -0.49 -2.01 -28.32
CA ARG A 48 -1.18 -3.22 -28.80
C ARG A 48 -2.34 -2.85 -29.73
N ASP A 49 -3.24 -1.98 -29.27
CA ASP A 49 -4.40 -1.54 -30.07
C ASP A 49 -3.96 -0.96 -31.43
N LYS A 50 -2.86 -0.19 -31.45
CA LYS A 50 -2.30 0.35 -32.69
C LYS A 50 -1.67 -0.70 -33.60
N GLY A 51 -1.08 -1.75 -33.01
CA GLY A 51 -0.61 -2.89 -33.78
C GLY A 51 -1.76 -3.65 -34.42
N ASP A 52 -2.88 -3.86 -33.69
CA ASP A 52 -4.08 -4.52 -34.21
C ASP A 52 -4.71 -3.73 -35.37
N GLU A 53 -4.75 -2.40 -35.27
CA GLU A 53 -5.20 -1.53 -36.36
C GLU A 53 -4.35 -1.72 -37.64
N VAL A 54 -3.03 -1.86 -37.50
CA VAL A 54 -2.12 -2.08 -38.63
C VAL A 54 -2.28 -3.48 -39.21
N SER A 55 -2.34 -4.52 -38.36
CA SER A 55 -2.60 -5.90 -38.80
C SER A 55 -3.90 -5.97 -39.61
N LYS A 56 -4.95 -5.32 -39.11
CA LYS A 56 -6.24 -5.26 -39.81
C LYS A 56 -6.13 -4.55 -41.15
N ALA A 57 -5.46 -3.41 -41.24
CA ALA A 57 -5.30 -2.71 -42.51
C ALA A 57 -4.54 -3.54 -43.56
N LEU A 58 -3.53 -4.31 -43.14
CA LEU A 58 -2.82 -5.25 -44.01
C LEU A 58 -3.74 -6.37 -44.51
N GLN A 59 -4.52 -6.95 -43.59
CA GLN A 59 -5.48 -8.00 -43.90
C GLN A 59 -6.56 -7.51 -44.86
N ASP A 60 -7.17 -6.36 -44.57
CA ASP A 60 -8.21 -5.73 -45.39
C ASP A 60 -7.69 -5.49 -46.83
N TYR A 61 -6.44 -5.06 -47.00
CA TYR A 61 -5.85 -4.89 -48.33
C TYR A 61 -5.56 -6.24 -49.02
N GLY A 62 -5.03 -7.22 -48.27
CA GLY A 62 -4.81 -8.57 -48.79
C GLY A 62 -6.09 -9.24 -49.28
N GLU A 63 -7.23 -8.97 -48.66
CA GLU A 63 -8.54 -9.52 -49.05
C GLU A 63 -9.05 -8.97 -50.38
N VAL A 64 -8.90 -7.66 -50.60
CA VAL A 64 -9.34 -7.00 -51.85
C VAL A 64 -8.39 -7.23 -53.02
N GLU A 65 -7.11 -7.52 -52.74
CA GLU A 65 -6.13 -7.85 -53.77
C GLU A 65 -6.48 -9.22 -54.41
N SER A 66 -6.92 -9.20 -55.66
CA SER A 66 -7.37 -10.38 -56.41
C SER A 66 -6.51 -10.69 -57.64
N LEU A 67 -5.71 -9.72 -58.10
CA LEU A 67 -4.89 -9.85 -59.29
C LEU A 67 -3.49 -10.36 -58.91
N ASN A 68 -2.89 -9.75 -57.91
CA ASN A 68 -1.53 -10.07 -57.48
C ASN A 68 -1.52 -11.03 -56.28
N LYS A 69 -1.58 -12.32 -56.59
CA LYS A 69 -1.64 -13.39 -55.57
C LYS A 69 -0.42 -13.41 -54.64
N SER A 70 0.78 -13.07 -55.12
CA SER A 70 1.98 -13.04 -54.29
C SER A 70 1.97 -11.85 -53.32
N LEU A 71 1.51 -10.68 -53.77
CA LEU A 71 1.30 -9.53 -52.88
C LEU A 71 0.26 -9.83 -51.80
N ARG A 72 -0.89 -10.41 -52.19
CA ARG A 72 -1.91 -10.85 -51.23
C ARG A 72 -1.33 -11.78 -50.17
N ALA A 73 -0.61 -12.81 -50.58
CA ALA A 73 0.00 -13.76 -49.64
C ALA A 73 0.96 -13.05 -48.68
N ALA A 74 1.85 -12.18 -49.18
CA ALA A 74 2.78 -11.44 -48.35
C ALA A 74 2.08 -10.48 -47.36
N LEU A 75 0.98 -9.83 -47.77
CA LEU A 75 0.18 -8.96 -46.89
C LEU A 75 -0.46 -9.75 -45.76
N CYS A 76 -1.12 -10.87 -46.08
CA CYS A 76 -1.73 -11.75 -45.08
C CYS A 76 -0.69 -12.33 -44.12
N GLU A 77 0.44 -12.85 -44.62
CA GLU A 77 1.51 -13.39 -43.77
C GLU A 77 2.12 -12.32 -42.85
N THR A 78 2.25 -11.09 -43.33
CA THR A 78 2.73 -9.96 -42.52
C THR A 78 1.70 -9.57 -41.46
N ALA A 79 0.41 -9.56 -41.81
CA ALA A 79 -0.69 -9.31 -40.88
C ALA A 79 -0.73 -10.37 -39.77
N ASP A 80 -0.62 -11.66 -40.13
CA ASP A 80 -0.58 -12.77 -39.18
C ASP A 80 0.61 -12.65 -38.22
N SER A 81 1.80 -12.35 -38.77
CA SER A 81 3.01 -12.13 -37.96
C SER A 81 2.85 -10.96 -36.98
N LEU A 82 2.23 -9.86 -37.42
CA LEU A 82 2.01 -8.70 -36.56
C LEU A 82 0.93 -8.94 -35.50
N THR A 83 -0.11 -9.72 -35.83
CA THR A 83 -1.15 -10.18 -34.89
C THR A 83 -0.54 -11.04 -33.78
N ALA A 84 0.33 -11.99 -34.12
CA ALA A 84 1.05 -12.79 -33.12
C ALA A 84 1.91 -11.93 -32.17
N ILE A 85 2.49 -10.83 -32.66
CA ILE A 85 3.19 -9.85 -31.82
C ILE A 85 2.22 -9.12 -30.87
N GLN A 86 0.99 -8.82 -31.31
CA GLN A 86 -0.01 -8.17 -30.45
C GLN A 86 -0.54 -9.12 -29.37
N ASP A 87 -0.74 -10.40 -29.69
CA ASP A 87 -1.11 -11.42 -28.70
C ASP A 87 -0.05 -11.52 -27.59
N TYR A 88 1.23 -11.50 -27.97
CA TYR A 88 2.32 -11.45 -26.99
C TYR A 88 2.29 -10.17 -26.14
N ARG A 89 1.96 -9.02 -26.75
CA ARG A 89 1.82 -7.76 -26.01
C ARG A 89 0.65 -7.79 -25.05
N ASP A 90 -0.45 -8.45 -25.39
CA ASP A 90 -1.61 -8.58 -24.52
C ASP A 90 -1.23 -9.31 -23.22
N VAL A 91 -0.58 -10.47 -23.35
CA VAL A 91 -0.04 -11.23 -22.21
C VAL A 91 0.97 -10.40 -21.42
N LYS A 92 1.81 -9.60 -22.10
CA LYS A 92 2.78 -8.72 -21.45
C LYS A 92 2.08 -7.62 -20.62
N VAL A 93 1.00 -7.03 -21.13
CA VAL A 93 0.20 -6.02 -20.42
C VAL A 93 -0.45 -6.64 -19.19
N GLU A 94 -1.11 -7.78 -19.33
CA GLU A 94 -1.72 -8.51 -18.20
C GLU A 94 -0.67 -8.81 -17.11
N ARG A 95 0.50 -9.32 -17.52
CA ARG A 95 1.59 -9.63 -16.60
C ARG A 95 2.16 -8.38 -15.93
N LEU A 96 2.27 -7.27 -16.66
CA LEU A 96 2.74 -6.00 -16.12
C LEU A 96 1.78 -5.48 -15.04
N ASP A 97 0.48 -5.54 -15.29
CA ASP A 97 -0.53 -5.14 -14.30
C ASP A 97 -0.47 -6.05 -13.06
N ALA A 98 -0.57 -7.37 -13.24
CA ALA A 98 -0.64 -8.32 -12.13
C ALA A 98 0.66 -8.43 -11.32
N ARG A 99 1.84 -8.38 -11.98
CA ARG A 99 3.13 -8.66 -11.30
C ARG A 99 3.93 -7.41 -10.92
N VAL A 100 3.55 -6.24 -11.43
CA VAL A 100 4.29 -5.01 -11.17
C VAL A 100 3.38 -3.93 -10.59
N VAL A 101 2.25 -3.64 -11.24
CA VAL A 101 1.34 -2.58 -10.76
C VAL A 101 0.68 -2.98 -9.45
N GLU A 102 0.10 -4.19 -9.36
CA GLU A 102 -0.59 -4.66 -8.16
C GLU A 102 0.35 -4.81 -6.96
N GLU A 103 1.55 -5.35 -7.16
CA GLU A 103 2.57 -5.52 -6.11
C GLU A 103 2.98 -4.18 -5.48
N ILE A 104 3.16 -3.14 -6.29
CA ILE A 104 3.46 -1.79 -5.81
C ILE A 104 2.22 -1.15 -5.17
N ALA A 105 1.03 -1.39 -5.71
CA ALA A 105 -0.24 -0.86 -5.17
C ALA A 105 -0.57 -1.44 -3.79
N ALA A 106 -0.16 -2.68 -3.50
CA ALA A 106 -0.37 -3.33 -2.20
C ALA A 106 0.25 -2.53 -1.03
N TYR A 107 1.34 -1.79 -1.27
CA TYR A 107 1.95 -0.91 -0.27
C TYR A 107 1.00 0.19 0.22
N GLY A 108 0.01 0.59 -0.58
CA GLY A 108 -1.04 1.51 -0.12
C GLY A 108 -1.83 0.94 1.06
N GLY A 109 -2.16 -0.35 1.04
CA GLY A 109 -2.83 -1.03 2.16
C GLY A 109 -1.94 -1.17 3.39
N ILE A 110 -0.66 -1.47 3.18
CA ILE A 110 0.35 -1.57 4.25
C ILE A 110 0.53 -0.21 4.94
N CYS A 111 0.69 0.87 4.17
CA CYS A 111 0.83 2.23 4.71
C CYS A 111 -0.42 2.67 5.49
N ARG A 112 -1.63 2.38 5.00
CA ARG A 112 -2.87 2.64 5.73
C ARG A 112 -2.91 1.90 7.07
N THR A 113 -2.59 0.61 7.05
CA THR A 113 -2.57 -0.22 8.28
C THR A 113 -1.56 0.31 9.29
N ALA A 114 -0.35 0.66 8.85
CA ALA A 114 0.68 1.25 9.70
C ALA A 114 0.23 2.59 10.31
N LYS A 115 -0.42 3.46 9.53
CA LYS A 115 -0.96 4.74 10.05
C LYS A 115 -2.05 4.51 11.09
N ASP A 116 -2.96 3.57 10.86
CA ASP A 116 -4.03 3.24 11.80
C ASP A 116 -3.48 2.64 13.11
N GLU A 117 -2.43 1.82 13.02
CA GLU A 117 -1.72 1.30 14.20
C GLU A 117 -1.01 2.41 14.98
N LEU A 118 -0.33 3.32 14.30
CA LEU A 118 0.29 4.49 14.95
C LEU A 118 -0.76 5.34 15.67
N LYS A 119 -1.89 5.62 15.01
CA LYS A 119 -2.98 6.39 15.60
C LYS A 119 -3.57 5.71 16.84
N ARG A 120 -3.84 4.40 16.76
CA ARG A 120 -4.32 3.62 17.92
C ARG A 120 -3.32 3.62 19.08
N SER A 121 -2.03 3.48 18.78
CA SER A 121 -0.97 3.56 19.79
C SER A 121 -0.94 4.95 20.46
N PHE A 122 -1.13 6.01 19.68
CA PHE A 122 -1.19 7.39 20.18
C PHE A 122 -2.36 7.59 21.13
N ASP A 123 -3.56 7.19 20.71
CA ASP A 123 -4.78 7.36 21.49
C ASP A 123 -4.71 6.53 22.79
N SER A 124 -4.18 5.30 22.73
CA SER A 124 -3.98 4.46 23.92
C SER A 124 -3.00 5.12 24.91
N ARG A 125 -1.87 5.62 24.42
CA ARG A 125 -0.87 6.31 25.25
C ARG A 125 -1.43 7.60 25.85
N GLN A 126 -2.24 8.35 25.10
CA GLN A 126 -2.87 9.57 25.59
C GLN A 126 -3.89 9.26 26.72
N ARG A 127 -4.65 8.17 26.60
CA ARG A 127 -5.52 7.68 27.67
C ARG A 127 -4.73 7.24 28.90
N GLU A 128 -3.64 6.49 28.73
CA GLU A 128 -2.76 6.09 29.84
C GLU A 128 -2.22 7.31 30.61
N ILE A 129 -1.78 8.35 29.90
CA ILE A 129 -1.29 9.60 30.50
C ILE A 129 -2.41 10.29 31.29
N ALA A 130 -3.62 10.39 30.72
CA ALA A 130 -4.77 10.98 31.40
C ALA A 130 -5.15 10.21 32.68
N HIS A 131 -5.16 8.87 32.63
CA HIS A 131 -5.44 8.02 33.79
C HIS A 131 -4.35 8.14 34.87
N ARG A 132 -3.07 8.26 34.50
CA ARG A 132 -1.97 8.50 35.45
C ARG A 132 -2.13 9.83 36.17
N HIS A 133 -2.45 10.89 35.44
CA HIS A 133 -2.68 12.20 36.05
C HIS A 133 -3.90 12.19 36.99
N ASN A 134 -4.97 11.48 36.62
CA ASN A 134 -6.13 11.30 37.50
C ASN A 134 -5.78 10.48 38.75
N LEU A 135 -4.97 9.43 38.63
CA LEU A 135 -4.49 8.63 39.76
C LEU A 135 -3.69 9.49 40.75
N GLU A 136 -2.83 10.37 40.25
CA GLU A 136 -2.01 11.26 41.07
C GLU A 136 -2.87 12.26 41.86
N LYS A 137 -3.93 12.81 41.23
CA LYS A 137 -4.93 13.66 41.90
C LYS A 137 -5.76 12.90 42.95
N THR A 138 -6.18 11.68 42.65
CA THR A 138 -6.98 10.87 43.59
C THR A 138 -6.15 10.46 44.80
N LYS A 139 -4.88 10.08 44.60
CA LYS A 139 -3.94 9.77 45.68
C LYS A 139 -3.67 10.95 46.60
N SER A 140 -3.55 12.17 46.06
CA SER A 140 -3.30 13.37 46.87
C SER A 140 -4.52 13.87 47.64
N ARG A 141 -5.74 13.71 47.09
CA ARG A 141 -6.98 14.17 47.73
C ARG A 141 -7.58 13.17 48.71
N HIS A 142 -7.52 11.87 48.40
CA HIS A 142 -8.18 10.82 49.19
C HIS A 142 -7.32 9.56 49.31
N PRO A 143 -6.23 9.58 50.12
CA PRO A 143 -5.28 8.47 50.22
C PRO A 143 -5.89 7.17 50.79
N GLN A 144 -7.04 7.25 51.48
CA GLN A 144 -7.74 6.12 52.09
C GLN A 144 -8.70 5.42 51.13
N ASN A 145 -9.06 6.02 49.98
CA ASN A 145 -10.02 5.46 49.04
C ASN A 145 -9.37 4.39 48.14
N ARG A 146 -9.03 3.25 48.74
CA ARG A 146 -8.29 2.14 48.09
C ARG A 146 -9.03 1.59 46.88
N GLN A 147 -10.36 1.51 46.91
CA GLN A 147 -11.17 0.97 45.81
C GLN A 147 -11.04 1.82 44.54
N GLN A 148 -11.13 3.14 44.66
CA GLN A 148 -10.99 4.04 43.53
C GLN A 148 -9.57 4.03 42.95
N ILE A 149 -8.54 3.89 43.80
CA ILE A 149 -7.14 3.77 43.37
C ILE A 149 -6.89 2.48 42.58
N VAL A 150 -7.41 1.34 43.05
CA VAL A 150 -7.28 0.04 42.38
C VAL A 150 -7.97 0.05 41.01
N CYS A 151 -9.15 0.66 40.91
CA CYS A 151 -9.87 0.79 39.64
C CYS A 151 -9.06 1.56 38.58
N VAL A 152 -8.47 2.71 38.95
CA VAL A 152 -7.64 3.49 38.02
C VAL A 152 -6.35 2.76 37.63
N LEU A 153 -5.72 2.02 38.56
CA LEU A 153 -4.57 1.18 38.25
C LEU A 153 -4.90 0.08 37.24
N PHE A 154 -6.07 -0.54 37.35
CA PHE A 154 -6.54 -1.53 36.38
C PHE A 154 -6.70 -0.93 34.98
N PHE A 155 -7.30 0.26 34.85
CA PHE A 155 -7.41 0.94 33.55
C PHE A 155 -6.05 1.30 32.92
N ILE A 156 -5.08 1.72 33.74
CA ILE A 156 -3.70 1.95 33.27
C ILE A 156 -3.09 0.65 32.76
N PHE A 157 -3.26 -0.46 33.49
CA PHE A 157 -2.75 -1.78 33.10
C PHE A 157 -3.34 -2.26 31.77
N VAL A 158 -4.65 -2.09 31.56
CA VAL A 158 -5.33 -2.43 30.29
C VAL A 158 -4.75 -1.62 29.13
N CYS A 159 -4.58 -0.30 29.27
CA CYS A 159 -3.98 0.54 28.22
C CYS A 159 -2.55 0.12 27.87
N GLN A 160 -1.77 -0.31 28.87
CA GLN A 160 -0.40 -0.82 28.65
C GLN A 160 -0.35 -2.18 27.96
N MET A 161 -1.35 -3.04 28.20
CA MET A 161 -1.47 -4.32 27.50
C MET A 161 -1.86 -4.13 26.03
N ASP A 162 -2.75 -3.17 25.73
CA ASP A 162 -3.14 -2.84 24.35
C ASP A 162 -1.96 -2.30 23.52
N LEU A 163 -1.03 -1.57 24.14
CA LEU A 163 0.22 -1.13 23.48
C LEU A 163 1.19 -2.29 23.17
N ARG A 164 1.07 -3.43 23.86
CA ARG A 164 2.00 -4.56 23.79
C ARG A 164 1.51 -5.73 22.94
N ARG A 165 0.27 -5.74 22.44
CA ARG A 165 -0.23 -6.84 21.59
C ARG A 165 0.46 -6.84 20.22
N PRO A 166 1.26 -7.85 19.86
CA PRO A 166 1.73 -8.03 18.49
C PRO A 166 0.56 -8.53 17.63
N LYS A 167 0.20 -7.81 16.57
CA LYS A 167 -0.71 -8.35 15.54
C LYS A 167 0.14 -9.01 14.48
N ALA A 168 -0.15 -10.28 14.20
CA ALA A 168 0.57 -11.11 13.25
C ALA A 168 0.59 -10.44 11.87
N THR A 169 1.74 -9.91 11.48
CA THR A 169 2.03 -9.51 10.11
C THR A 169 2.12 -10.80 9.29
N LYS A 170 1.17 -11.00 8.37
CA LYS A 170 1.28 -12.07 7.37
C LYS A 170 2.55 -11.78 6.55
N ARG A 171 3.63 -12.51 6.82
CA ARG A 171 4.79 -12.59 5.92
C ARG A 171 4.25 -13.07 4.59
N MET A 172 4.34 -12.24 3.55
CA MET A 172 4.15 -12.70 2.19
C MET A 172 5.20 -13.77 1.92
N LYS A 173 4.72 -14.98 1.64
CA LYS A 173 5.54 -16.07 1.13
C LYS A 173 6.15 -15.61 -0.19
N GLN A 174 7.48 -15.62 -0.27
CA GLN A 174 8.18 -15.76 -1.53
C GLN A 174 7.98 -17.21 -1.98
N GLU A 175 7.01 -17.46 -2.85
CA GLU A 175 6.95 -18.67 -3.67
C GLU A 175 7.36 -18.26 -5.08
N THR A 176 8.68 -18.32 -5.34
CA THR A 176 9.24 -18.43 -6.67
C THR A 176 9.35 -19.93 -6.98
N HIS A 177 8.51 -20.41 -7.89
CA HIS A 177 8.74 -21.60 -8.69
C HIS A 177 8.64 -21.20 -10.17
#